data_AF-A0A8T0N679-F1
#
_entry.id   AF-A0A8T0N679-F1
#
_cell.length_a   1.000
_cell.length_b   1.000
_cell.length_c   1.000
_cell.angle_alpha   90.00
_cell.angle_beta   90.00
_cell.angle_gamma   90.00
#
_symmetry.space_group_name_H-M   'P 1'
#
loop_
_entity.id
_entity.type
_entity.pdbx_description
1 polymer ?
#
loop_
_entity_poly.entity_id
_entity_poly.type
_entity_poly.pdbx_seq_one_letter_code
_entity_poly.pdbx_strand_id
1 'polypeptide(L)'
;MATDELAAAPAGGDPSAAFSFSIWPPTQRTRDAVVRRLVETLTTDTVLCKRYGAVPGADADPAARAIEAEAFDAAAATGGAAASVEEGIEALQLYSKEVSRRLLDFVKSRSAGAKAEAPPSEEAPAAAEGEAA
;
A
#
# COMPACT_ATOMS: atom_id res chain seq x y z
N MET A 1 17.38 -40.82 60.90
CA MET A 1 16.24 -40.99 59.98
C MET A 1 15.07 -40.29 60.66
N ALA A 2 14.35 -39.32 60.12
CA ALA A 2 14.21 -38.77 58.77
C ALA A 2 13.75 -37.29 58.94
N THR A 3 14.43 -36.35 58.28
CA THR A 3 13.91 -35.46 57.21
C THR A 3 12.87 -34.41 57.65
N ASP A 4 13.40 -33.19 57.67
CA ASP A 4 12.76 -31.89 57.48
C ASP A 4 11.74 -31.89 56.32
N GLU A 5 10.50 -31.44 56.55
CA GLU A 5 9.51 -31.18 55.50
C GLU A 5 8.99 -29.73 55.64
N LEU A 6 9.67 -28.85 54.93
CA LEU A 6 9.29 -27.45 54.70
C LEU A 6 8.03 -27.38 53.84
N ALA A 7 6.89 -27.07 54.45
CA ALA A 7 5.62 -26.87 53.75
C ALA A 7 5.56 -25.50 53.07
N ALA A 8 5.76 -25.55 51.74
CA ALA A 8 5.10 -24.79 50.66
C ALA A 8 4.78 -23.29 50.84
N ALA A 9 5.57 -22.47 50.13
CA ALA A 9 5.19 -21.12 49.72
C ALA A 9 4.06 -21.14 48.66
N PRO A 10 3.19 -20.10 48.58
CA PRO A 10 2.18 -20.02 47.54
C PRO A 10 2.84 -19.83 46.17
N ALA A 11 2.62 -20.80 45.28
CA ALA A 11 3.01 -20.72 43.89
C ALA A 11 2.35 -19.50 43.24
N GLY A 12 3.19 -18.54 42.83
CA GLY A 12 2.77 -17.35 42.14
C GLY A 12 2.19 -17.66 40.77
N GLY A 13 1.19 -16.85 40.40
CA GLY A 13 0.89 -16.39 39.05
C GLY A 13 0.80 -17.44 37.95
N ASP A 14 -0.43 -17.75 37.57
CA ASP A 14 -0.85 -18.45 36.36
C ASP A 14 0.08 -18.11 35.15
N PRO A 15 0.89 -19.05 34.62
CA PRO A 15 1.79 -18.77 33.50
C PRO A 15 1.08 -18.79 32.13
N SER A 16 -0.26 -18.75 32.09
CA SER A 16 -1.02 -18.91 30.86
C SER A 16 -2.00 -17.77 30.59
N ALA A 17 -1.60 -16.53 30.84
CA ALA A 17 -2.05 -15.45 29.96
C ALA A 17 -1.36 -15.65 28.60
N ALA A 18 -1.88 -16.58 27.80
CA ALA A 18 -1.45 -16.78 26.43
C ALA A 18 -1.63 -15.45 25.70
N PHE A 19 -0.54 -14.71 25.51
CA PHE A 19 -0.55 -13.50 24.68
C PHE A 19 -0.85 -13.95 23.25
N SER A 20 -2.12 -13.90 22.86
CA SER A 20 -2.52 -14.08 21.47
C SER A 20 -1.95 -12.92 20.66
N PHE A 21 -0.85 -13.18 19.95
CA PHE A 21 -0.27 -12.21 19.03
C PHE A 21 -1.05 -12.26 17.72
N SER A 22 -1.89 -11.25 17.48
CA SER A 22 -2.59 -11.10 16.21
C SER A 22 -1.78 -10.17 15.30
N ILE A 23 -1.26 -10.71 14.19
CA ILE A 23 -0.48 -9.95 13.19
C ILE A 23 -1.41 -9.10 12.30
N TRP A 24 -2.68 -9.48 12.22
CA TRP A 24 -3.70 -8.87 11.36
C TRP A 24 -5.00 -8.67 12.12
N PRO A 25 -5.67 -7.50 12.03
CA PRO A 25 -5.37 -6.38 11.15
C PRO A 25 -4.30 -5.41 11.69
N PRO A 26 -3.54 -4.73 10.81
CA PRO A 26 -2.64 -3.65 11.21
C PRO A 26 -3.40 -2.51 11.89
N THR A 27 -2.76 -1.87 12.87
CA THR A 27 -3.33 -0.69 13.55
C THR A 27 -3.54 0.46 12.57
N GLN A 28 -4.50 1.34 12.86
CA GLN A 28 -4.73 2.54 12.05
C GLN A 28 -3.46 3.38 11.87
N ARG A 29 -2.63 3.49 12.91
CA ARG A 29 -1.34 4.20 12.85
C ARG A 29 -0.39 3.60 11.80
N THR A 30 -0.36 2.27 11.70
CA THR A 30 0.44 1.56 10.69
C THR A 30 -0.13 1.80 9.30
N ARG A 31 -1.46 1.74 9.15
CA ARG A 31 -2.15 2.05 7.89
C ARG A 31 -1.85 3.47 7.41
N ASP A 32 -1.94 4.45 8.29
CA ASP A 32 -1.61 5.85 8.00
C ASP A 32 -0.13 6.04 7.61
N ALA A 33 0.77 5.23 8.16
CA ALA A 33 2.17 5.22 7.76
C ALA A 33 2.38 4.66 6.34
N VAL A 34 1.61 3.63 5.96
CA VAL A 34 1.60 3.11 4.58
C VAL A 34 1.08 4.17 3.62
N VAL A 35 -0.02 4.85 3.93
CA VAL A 35 -0.55 5.96 3.11
C VAL A 35 0.51 7.04 2.88
N ARG A 36 1.16 7.53 3.96
CA ARG A 36 2.22 8.53 3.83
C ARG A 36 3.36 8.06 2.94
N ARG A 37 3.76 6.79 3.07
CA ARG A 37 4.80 6.21 2.22
C ARG A 37 4.39 6.12 0.75
N LEU A 38 3.13 5.81 0.47
CA LEU A 38 2.58 5.81 -0.88
C LEU A 38 2.58 7.24 -1.47
N VAL A 39 2.15 8.24 -0.71
CA VAL A 39 2.21 9.65 -1.12
C VAL A 39 3.65 10.04 -1.47
N GLU A 40 4.61 9.80 -0.58
CA GLU A 40 6.03 10.06 -0.85
C GLU A 40 6.49 9.39 -2.15
N THR A 41 6.06 8.15 -2.39
CA THR A 41 6.44 7.38 -3.58
C THR A 41 5.88 8.00 -4.87
N LEU A 42 4.67 8.55 -4.80
CA LEU A 42 3.95 9.18 -5.92
C LEU A 42 4.41 10.63 -6.20
N THR A 43 4.86 11.36 -5.18
CA THR A 43 5.21 12.78 -5.30
C THR A 43 6.71 13.03 -5.44
N THR A 44 7.55 12.15 -4.89
CA THR A 44 9.01 12.31 -4.87
C THR A 44 9.63 11.71 -6.13
N ASP A 45 10.84 12.14 -6.51
CA ASP A 45 11.58 11.60 -7.65
C ASP A 45 12.05 10.15 -7.45
N THR A 46 11.09 9.22 -7.50
CA THR A 46 11.30 7.78 -7.47
C THR A 46 11.38 7.22 -8.90
N VAL A 47 11.86 5.99 -9.04
CA VAL A 47 11.89 5.30 -10.34
C VAL A 47 10.49 5.23 -10.99
N LEU A 48 9.42 5.16 -10.18
CA LEU A 48 8.04 5.20 -10.68
C LEU A 48 7.68 6.56 -11.26
N CYS A 49 8.04 7.65 -10.58
CA CYS A 49 7.83 9.01 -11.07
C CYS A 49 8.60 9.29 -12.37
N LYS A 50 9.82 8.76 -12.51
CA LYS A 50 10.60 8.86 -13.76
C LYS A 50 9.95 8.11 -14.93
N ARG A 51 9.24 7.02 -14.65
CA ARG A 51 8.62 6.16 -15.68
C ARG A 51 7.21 6.58 -16.07
N TYR A 52 6.43 7.06 -15.11
CA TYR A 52 4.99 7.30 -15.27
C TYR A 52 4.58 8.76 -15.00
N GLY A 53 5.53 9.62 -14.61
CA GLY A 53 5.29 11.01 -14.23
C GLY A 53 4.92 11.16 -12.76
N ALA A 54 5.46 12.20 -12.10
CA ALA A 54 5.12 12.52 -10.71
C ALA A 54 3.64 12.93 -10.57
N VAL A 55 3.02 12.56 -9.45
CA VAL A 55 1.64 12.91 -9.12
C VAL A 55 1.61 14.21 -8.31
N PRO A 56 0.77 15.21 -8.66
CA PRO A 56 0.53 16.37 -7.81
C PRO A 56 0.09 15.95 -6.42
N GLY A 57 0.59 16.63 -5.38
CA GLY A 57 0.24 16.29 -3.98
C GLY A 57 -1.27 16.30 -3.71
N ALA A 58 -2.03 17.15 -4.40
CA ALA A 58 -3.48 17.24 -4.29
C ALA A 58 -4.19 15.93 -4.71
N ASP A 59 -3.64 15.21 -5.69
CA ASP A 59 -4.19 13.95 -6.19
C ASP A 59 -3.54 12.73 -5.52
N ALA A 60 -2.32 12.89 -5.01
CA ALA A 60 -1.54 11.80 -4.43
C ALA A 60 -2.10 11.29 -3.09
N ASP A 61 -2.50 12.19 -2.18
CA ASP A 61 -3.10 11.80 -0.90
C ASP A 61 -4.43 11.03 -1.04
N PRO A 62 -5.44 11.51 -1.79
CA PRO A 62 -6.68 10.77 -1.97
C PRO A 62 -6.46 9.44 -2.72
N ALA A 63 -5.58 9.42 -3.73
CA ALA A 63 -5.24 8.18 -4.43
C ALA A 63 -4.56 7.16 -3.51
N ALA A 64 -3.58 7.60 -2.70
CA ALA A 64 -2.88 6.73 -1.75
C ALA A 64 -3.82 6.13 -0.70
N ARG A 65 -4.77 6.92 -0.19
CA ARG A 65 -5.80 6.43 0.74
C ARG A 65 -6.73 5.42 0.09
N ALA A 66 -7.18 5.66 -1.14
CA ALA A 66 -8.02 4.72 -1.87
C ALA A 66 -7.28 3.39 -2.12
N ILE A 67 -6.03 3.45 -2.58
CA ILE A 67 -5.18 2.28 -2.81
C ILE A 67 -5.02 1.46 -1.53
N GLU A 68 -4.71 2.11 -0.40
CA GLU A 68 -4.53 1.45 0.89
C GLU A 68 -5.84 0.83 1.38
N ALA A 69 -6.95 1.58 1.34
CA ALA A 69 -8.23 1.11 1.82
C ALA A 69 -8.73 -0.11 1.04
N GLU A 70 -8.66 -0.07 -0.29
CA GLU A 70 -9.05 -1.22 -1.12
C GLU A 70 -8.15 -2.44 -0.91
N ALA A 71 -6.85 -2.23 -0.69
CA ALA A 71 -5.94 -3.33 -0.39
C ALA A 71 -6.20 -3.93 1.00
N PHE A 72 -6.54 -3.09 1.98
CA PHE A 72 -6.97 -3.53 3.30
C PHE A 72 -8.26 -4.34 3.21
N ASP A 73 -9.26 -3.86 2.48
CA ASP A 73 -10.54 -4.55 2.31
C ASP A 73 -10.37 -5.89 1.58
N ALA A 74 -9.52 -5.94 0.54
CA ALA A 74 -9.19 -7.18 -0.17
C ALA A 74 -8.51 -8.22 0.73
N ALA A 75 -7.57 -7.77 1.59
CA ALA A 75 -6.91 -8.62 2.56
C ALA A 75 -7.87 -9.05 3.69
N ALA A 76 -8.72 -8.16 4.18
CA ALA A 76 -9.72 -8.44 5.19
C ALA A 76 -10.79 -9.42 4.71
N ALA A 77 -11.15 -9.40 3.42
CA ALA A 77 -12.07 -10.36 2.83
C ALA A 77 -11.51 -11.79 2.78
N THR A 78 -10.18 -11.94 2.75
CA THR A 78 -9.50 -13.24 2.68
C THR A 78 -9.08 -13.74 4.07
N GLY A 79 -8.67 -12.83 4.96
CA GLY A 79 -8.08 -13.17 6.26
C GLY A 79 -8.92 -12.77 7.48
N GLY A 80 -10.11 -12.19 7.32
CA GLY A 80 -11.06 -11.87 8.41
C GLY A 80 -10.41 -11.33 9.70
N ALA A 81 -10.96 -11.72 10.85
CA ALA A 81 -10.20 -11.72 12.10
C ALA A 81 -9.38 -13.02 12.10
N ALA A 82 -8.16 -12.95 11.55
CA ALA A 82 -7.28 -14.09 11.40
C ALA A 82 -7.26 -14.93 12.69
N ALA A 83 -7.68 -16.19 12.58
CA ALA A 83 -7.83 -17.10 13.71
C ALA A 83 -6.48 -17.67 14.18
N SER A 84 -5.43 -17.52 13.35
CA SER A 84 -4.07 -17.94 13.61
C SER A 84 -3.05 -16.91 13.15
N VAL A 85 -1.85 -17.00 13.70
CA VAL A 85 -0.68 -16.23 13.28
C VAL A 85 -0.38 -16.45 11.80
N GLU A 86 -0.49 -17.69 11.31
CA GLU A 86 -0.24 -18.04 9.90
C GLU A 86 -1.20 -17.29 8.96
N GLU A 87 -2.50 -17.34 9.27
CA GLU A 87 -3.53 -16.62 8.52
C GLU A 87 -3.31 -15.09 8.57
N GLY A 88 -2.82 -14.57 9.71
CA GLY A 88 -2.43 -13.17 9.83
C GLY A 88 -1.22 -12.79 8.97
N ILE A 89 -0.25 -13.69 8.79
CA ILE A 89 0.90 -13.49 7.90
C ILE A 89 0.43 -13.52 6.44
N GLU A 90 -0.41 -14.48 6.06
CA GLU A 90 -0.97 -14.58 4.71
C GLU A 90 -1.78 -13.32 4.36
N ALA A 91 -2.62 -12.83 5.27
CA ALA A 91 -3.38 -11.60 5.10
C ALA A 91 -2.46 -10.37 4.91
N LEU A 92 -1.38 -10.26 5.69
CA LEU A 92 -0.42 -9.18 5.57
C LEU A 92 0.38 -9.24 4.24
N GLN A 93 0.72 -10.45 3.79
CA GLN A 93 1.36 -10.65 2.49
C GLN A 93 0.43 -10.26 1.34
N LEU A 94 -0.85 -10.65 1.41
CA LEU A 94 -1.86 -10.26 0.44
C LEU A 94 -2.05 -8.74 0.41
N TYR A 95 -2.17 -8.11 1.58
CA TYR A 95 -2.24 -6.65 1.71
C TYR A 95 -1.05 -5.97 1.02
N SER A 96 0.17 -6.42 1.29
CA SER A 96 1.39 -5.84 0.70
C SER A 96 1.41 -5.97 -0.83
N LYS A 97 0.96 -7.12 -1.34
CA LYS A 97 0.84 -7.39 -2.78
C LYS A 97 -0.22 -6.49 -3.43
N GLU A 98 -1.38 -6.35 -2.80
CA GLU A 98 -2.51 -5.58 -3.32
C GLU A 98 -2.21 -4.08 -3.32
N VAL A 99 -1.55 -3.55 -2.28
CA VAL A 99 -1.04 -2.17 -2.25
C VAL A 99 -0.10 -1.92 -3.43
N SER A 100 0.91 -2.79 -3.61
CA SER A 100 1.90 -2.63 -4.67
C SER A 100 1.29 -2.72 -6.07
N ARG A 101 0.37 -3.67 -6.27
CA ARG A 101 -0.35 -3.85 -7.53
C ARG A 101 -1.18 -2.61 -7.88
N ARG A 102 -2.03 -2.15 -6.95
CA ARG A 102 -2.90 -0.99 -7.17
C ARG A 102 -2.12 0.29 -7.40
N LEU A 103 -1.01 0.48 -6.68
CA LEU A 103 -0.11 1.61 -6.92
C LEU A 103 0.42 1.61 -8.36
N LEU A 104 0.88 0.45 -8.84
CA LEU A 104 1.38 0.31 -10.22
C LEU A 104 0.28 0.52 -11.26
N ASP A 105 -0.91 -0.02 -11.02
CA ASP A 105 -2.04 0.10 -11.93
C ASP A 105 -2.53 1.56 -12.02
N PHE A 106 -2.56 2.27 -10.89
CA PHE A 106 -2.86 3.70 -10.82
C PHE A 106 -1.88 4.54 -11.65
N VAL A 107 -0.57 4.40 -11.45
CA VAL A 107 0.42 5.22 -12.17
C VAL A 107 0.44 4.90 -13.67
N LYS A 108 0.23 3.63 -14.05
CA LYS A 108 0.11 3.23 -15.46
C LYS A 108 -1.12 3.86 -16.12
N SER A 109 -2.29 3.73 -15.50
CA SER A 109 -3.55 4.28 -16.02
C SER A 109 -3.45 5.80 -16.22
N ARG A 110 -2.92 6.50 -15.21
CA ARG A 110 -2.68 7.95 -15.27
C ARG A 110 -1.73 8.34 -16.41
N SER A 111 -0.60 7.64 -16.55
CA SER A 111 0.38 7.94 -17.60
C SER A 111 -0.18 7.70 -19.02
N ALA A 112 -1.06 6.71 -19.18
CA ALA A 112 -1.73 6.44 -20.44
C ALA A 112 -2.75 7.54 -20.78
N GLY A 113 -3.51 8.03 -19.79
CA GLY A 113 -4.43 9.16 -19.95
C GLY A 113 -3.70 10.45 -20.37
N ALA A 114 -2.59 10.76 -19.69
CA ALA A 114 -1.78 11.95 -20.02
C ALA A 114 -1.18 11.92 -21.44
N LYS A 115 -0.88 10.73 -21.99
CA LYS A 115 -0.43 10.58 -23.39
C LYS A 115 -1.54 10.77 -24.41
N ALA A 116 -2.79 10.46 -24.06
CA ALA A 116 -3.93 10.58 -24.96
C ALA A 116 -4.45 12.01 -25.08
N GLU A 117 -4.17 12.87 -24.09
CA GLU A 117 -4.67 14.23 -23.99
C GLU A 117 -3.75 15.30 -24.63
N ALA A 118 -2.61 14.90 -25.18
CA ALA A 118 -1.77 15.81 -25.97
C ALA A 118 -2.45 16.06 -27.33
N PRO A 119 -2.86 17.32 -27.66
CA PRO A 119 -3.43 17.60 -28.98
C PRO A 119 -2.39 17.34 -30.07
N PRO A 120 -2.79 16.86 -31.26
CA PRO A 120 -1.89 16.86 -32.40
C PRO A 120 -1.54 18.31 -32.68
N SER A 121 -0.26 18.65 -32.60
CA SER A 121 0.22 19.95 -33.05
C SER A 121 -0.09 20.02 -34.54
N GLU A 122 -1.16 20.74 -34.87
CA GLU A 122 -1.55 21.04 -36.24
C GLU A 122 -0.47 21.90 -36.87
N GLU A 123 0.42 21.25 -37.63
CA GLU A 123 1.39 21.91 -38.49
C GLU A 123 0.74 22.06 -39.88
N ALA A 124 0.19 23.25 -40.16
CA ALA A 124 -0.05 23.79 -41.50
C ALA A 124 -0.63 25.22 -41.43
N PRO A 125 -0.55 26.04 -42.49
CA PRO A 125 0.45 26.10 -43.58
C PRO A 125 0.83 27.55 -43.98
N ALA A 126 2.01 27.76 -44.58
CA ALA A 126 2.34 28.90 -45.45
C ALA A 126 3.73 28.64 -46.08
N ALA A 127 4.04 28.87 -47.35
CA ALA A 127 3.43 29.73 -48.34
C ALA A 127 3.62 29.15 -49.75
N ALA A 128 2.70 29.53 -50.62
CA ALA A 128 2.76 29.32 -52.06
C ALA A 128 3.95 30.07 -52.67
N GLU A 129 4.62 29.47 -53.64
CA GLU A 129 5.07 30.19 -54.84
C GLU A 129 4.90 29.26 -56.05
N GLY A 130 4.02 29.70 -56.95
CA GLY A 130 3.97 29.20 -58.32
C GLY A 130 4.94 30.02 -59.16
N GLU A 131 5.70 29.35 -60.01
CA GLU A 131 6.40 30.02 -61.11
C GLU A 131 6.11 29.26 -62.40
N ALA A 132 5.47 29.97 -63.32
CA ALA A 132 5.24 29.58 -64.70
C ALA A 132 5.91 30.63 -65.58
N ALA A 133 6.91 30.24 -66.36
CA ALA A 133 7.21 30.66 -67.74
C ALA A 133 8.56 30.08 -68.18
#